data_AF-A0A9D4SNL0-F1
#
_entry.id   AF-A0A9D4SNL0-F1
#
_cell.length_a   1.000
_cell.length_b   1.000
_cell.length_c   1.000
_cell.angle_alpha   90.00
_cell.angle_beta   90.00
_cell.angle_gamma   90.00
#
_symmetry.space_group_name_H-M   'P 1'
#
loop_
_entity.id
_entity.type
_entity.pdbx_description
1 polymer ?
#
loop_
_entity_poly.entity_id
_entity_poly.type
_entity_poly.pdbx_seq_one_letter_code
_entity_poly.pdbx_strand_id
1 'polypeptide(L)'
;MAQLFVRDERHMMRCFETSRLPIVKNATVKLSKGEKISILVENMGREDFGQKNRDPKGMENVTVNGVNLTDWTIEAVPVTRNRDVSELMRLLESRGKGHVDGKKTPRFFHGTFKLHEGQKPLDTFLDPSNYTKGIAFVNGINLGRYWPVAGPQVRLYVPGVFLRPHPEENRLIMFELEGLRSDKGERGVRFDEKPYLTADTGSPHP
;
A
#
# COMPACT_ATOMS: atom_id res chain seq x y z
N MET A 1 -9.09 -4.15 -6.33
CA MET A 1 -9.65 -3.91 -4.97
C MET A 1 -10.18 -2.50 -4.91
N ALA A 2 -11.16 -2.20 -4.06
CA ALA A 2 -11.63 -0.82 -3.88
C ALA A 2 -11.85 -0.46 -2.40
N GLN A 3 -11.76 0.82 -2.08
CA GLN A 3 -12.09 1.35 -0.76
C GLN A 3 -12.97 2.58 -0.96
N LEU A 4 -14.16 2.55 -0.39
CA LEU A 4 -15.12 3.65 -0.39
C LEU A 4 -14.87 4.53 0.83
N PHE A 5 -14.87 5.85 0.64
CA PHE A 5 -14.72 6.84 1.70
C PHE A 5 -15.87 7.84 1.70
N VAL A 6 -16.46 8.04 2.87
CA VAL A 6 -17.45 9.07 3.18
C VAL A 6 -17.01 9.73 4.48
N ARG A 7 -16.77 11.05 4.50
CA ARG A 7 -16.26 11.78 5.69
C ARG A 7 -15.02 11.14 6.34
N ASP A 8 -14.07 10.66 5.53
CA ASP A 8 -12.88 9.92 5.95
C ASP A 8 -13.15 8.57 6.66
N GLU A 9 -14.40 8.12 6.73
CA GLU A 9 -14.73 6.77 7.15
C GLU A 9 -14.55 5.80 5.98
N ARG A 10 -13.77 4.75 6.21
CA ARG A 10 -13.47 3.74 5.20
C ARG A 10 -14.46 2.59 5.23
N HIS A 11 -14.96 2.23 4.05
CA HIS A 11 -15.70 1.00 3.79
C HIS A 11 -14.94 0.13 2.78
N MET A 12 -14.58 -1.09 3.19
CA MET A 12 -13.79 -2.01 2.36
C MET A 12 -14.64 -2.67 1.28
N MET A 13 -14.28 -2.47 0.00
CA MET A 13 -14.98 -3.03 -1.15
C MET A 13 -14.10 -4.06 -1.88
N ARG A 14 -14.63 -5.27 -2.07
CA ARG A 14 -13.93 -6.40 -2.70
C ARG A 14 -14.77 -6.95 -3.84
N CYS A 15 -14.32 -6.71 -5.07
CA CYS A 15 -15.00 -7.21 -6.26
C CYS A 15 -14.45 -8.53 -6.79
N PHE A 16 -13.50 -9.14 -6.08
CA PHE A 16 -12.91 -10.44 -6.41
C PHE A 16 -12.94 -11.35 -5.18
N GLU A 17 -13.14 -12.64 -5.42
CA GLU A 17 -13.08 -13.68 -4.41
C GLU A 17 -11.63 -14.14 -4.27
N THR A 18 -11.19 -14.32 -3.03
CA THR A 18 -10.02 -15.16 -2.74
C THR A 18 -10.49 -16.30 -1.85
N SER A 19 -9.70 -17.37 -1.72
CA SER A 19 -9.98 -18.44 -0.75
C SER A 19 -10.08 -17.94 0.71
N ARG A 20 -9.78 -16.65 0.97
CA ARG A 20 -9.58 -16.07 2.30
C ARG A 20 -10.47 -14.85 2.57
N LEU A 21 -11.01 -14.17 1.56
CA LEU A 21 -11.78 -12.92 1.72
C LEU A 21 -13.05 -12.93 0.85
N PRO A 22 -14.22 -12.62 1.43
CA PRO A 22 -15.47 -12.61 0.68
C PRO A 22 -15.55 -11.41 -0.26
N ILE A 23 -16.36 -11.57 -1.31
CA ILE A 23 -16.81 -10.48 -2.15
C ILE A 23 -17.66 -9.52 -1.32
N VAL A 24 -17.35 -8.23 -1.38
CA VAL A 24 -18.13 -7.14 -0.77
C VAL A 24 -18.32 -6.05 -1.81
N LYS A 25 -19.48 -6.04 -2.48
CA LYS A 25 -19.80 -5.07 -3.54
C LYS A 25 -20.66 -3.89 -3.07
N ASN A 26 -21.25 -3.99 -1.88
CA ASN A 26 -22.18 -3.01 -1.35
C ASN A 26 -21.73 -2.55 0.04
N ALA A 27 -22.00 -1.29 0.38
CA ALA A 27 -21.85 -0.71 1.71
C ALA A 27 -23.09 0.11 2.08
N THR A 28 -23.50 0.06 3.34
CA THR A 28 -24.52 0.97 3.88
C THR A 28 -23.82 2.18 4.46
N VAL A 29 -24.14 3.37 3.96
CA VAL A 29 -23.55 4.65 4.37
C VAL A 29 -24.62 5.69 4.64
N LYS A 30 -24.36 6.61 5.57
CA LYS A 30 -25.23 7.77 5.81
C LYS A 30 -24.76 8.93 4.92
N LEU A 31 -25.62 9.38 4.02
CA LEU A 31 -25.31 10.46 3.08
C LEU A 31 -26.24 11.65 3.30
N SER A 32 -25.67 12.85 3.18
CA SER A 32 -26.42 14.10 3.06
C SER A 32 -26.36 14.61 1.62
N LYS A 33 -27.28 15.50 1.22
CA LYS A 33 -27.21 16.13 -0.10
C LYS A 33 -25.87 16.89 -0.23
N GLY A 34 -25.14 16.65 -1.33
CA GLY A 34 -23.83 17.26 -1.58
C GLY A 34 -22.66 16.60 -0.85
N GLU A 35 -22.88 15.47 -0.17
CA GLU A 35 -21.81 14.73 0.50
C GLU A 35 -20.77 14.22 -0.52
N LYS A 36 -19.49 14.38 -0.19
CA LYS A 36 -18.39 13.88 -1.03
C LYS A 36 -18.20 12.38 -0.81
N ILE A 37 -18.25 11.63 -1.91
CA ILE A 37 -17.85 10.22 -1.96
C ILE A 37 -16.52 10.11 -2.70
N SER A 38 -15.58 9.36 -2.15
CA SER A 38 -14.31 9.05 -2.81
C SER A 38 -14.14 7.53 -2.88
N ILE A 39 -13.61 7.03 -4.00
CA ILE A 39 -13.34 5.60 -4.18
C ILE A 39 -11.88 5.44 -4.61
N LEU A 40 -11.08 4.79 -3.77
CA LEU A 40 -9.73 4.39 -4.15
C LEU A 40 -9.81 3.01 -4.81
N VAL A 41 -9.40 2.90 -6.07
CA VAL A 41 -9.35 1.63 -6.80
C VAL A 41 -7.90 1.22 -7.03
N GLU A 42 -7.58 -0.01 -6.63
CA GLU A 42 -6.28 -0.63 -6.88
C GLU A 42 -6.37 -1.64 -8.02
N ASN A 43 -5.57 -1.41 -9.06
CA ASN A 43 -5.20 -2.42 -10.04
C ASN A 43 -4.18 -3.38 -9.42
N MET A 44 -4.55 -4.64 -9.23
CA MET A 44 -3.73 -5.67 -8.58
C MET A 44 -2.91 -6.54 -9.54
N GLY A 45 -2.89 -6.19 -10.82
CA GLY A 45 -2.36 -7.05 -11.89
C GLY A 45 -3.49 -7.49 -12.81
N ARG A 46 -3.20 -7.59 -14.10
CA ARG A 46 -4.12 -8.18 -15.08
C ARG A 46 -3.95 -9.69 -15.09
N GLU A 47 -5.02 -10.42 -15.33
CA GLU A 47 -4.94 -11.83 -15.69
C GLU A 47 -3.97 -12.00 -16.87
N ASP A 48 -3.02 -12.93 -16.74
CA ASP A 48 -1.94 -13.16 -17.71
C ASP A 48 -2.08 -14.49 -18.46
N PHE A 49 -3.15 -15.25 -18.17
CA PHE A 49 -3.42 -16.55 -18.77
C PHE A 49 -4.91 -16.74 -19.11
N GLY A 50 -5.17 -17.50 -20.17
CA GLY A 50 -6.52 -17.94 -20.57
C GLY A 50 -7.30 -16.92 -21.42
N GLN A 51 -8.56 -17.27 -21.69
CA GLN A 51 -9.45 -16.49 -22.58
C GLN A 51 -9.86 -15.12 -22.01
N LYS A 52 -9.53 -14.84 -20.74
CA LYS A 52 -9.83 -13.61 -20.01
C LYS A 52 -8.72 -12.55 -20.10
N ASN A 53 -7.91 -12.56 -21.16
CA ASN A 53 -6.92 -11.50 -21.43
C ASN A 53 -7.52 -10.10 -21.72
N ARG A 54 -8.83 -9.93 -21.51
CA ARG A 54 -9.57 -8.66 -21.52
C ARG A 54 -10.02 -8.33 -20.10
N ASP A 55 -9.06 -7.90 -19.28
CA ASP A 55 -9.26 -7.60 -17.86
C ASP A 55 -9.13 -6.07 -17.62
N PRO A 56 -10.17 -5.29 -17.97
CA PRO A 56 -10.19 -3.86 -17.67
C PRO A 56 -10.16 -3.65 -16.16
N LYS A 57 -9.42 -2.61 -15.75
CA LYS A 57 -9.23 -2.26 -14.34
C LYS A 57 -9.84 -0.91 -14.07
N GLY A 58 -10.32 -0.71 -12.85
CA GLY A 58 -10.97 0.53 -12.46
C GLY A 58 -12.34 0.24 -11.88
N MET A 59 -13.27 1.12 -12.21
CA MET A 59 -14.61 1.17 -11.65
C MET A 59 -15.64 1.06 -12.79
N GLU A 60 -16.75 0.37 -12.52
CA GLU A 60 -17.94 0.36 -13.37
C GLU A 60 -18.97 1.37 -12.84
N ASN A 61 -20.26 1.17 -13.11
CA ASN A 61 -21.33 1.98 -12.54
C ASN A 61 -21.37 1.84 -11.02
N VAL A 62 -21.56 2.96 -10.33
CA VAL A 62 -21.74 3.03 -8.88
C VAL A 62 -23.14 3.57 -8.61
N THR A 63 -23.94 2.84 -7.85
CA THR A 63 -25.32 3.22 -7.57
C THR A 63 -25.55 3.52 -6.09
N VAL A 64 -26.35 4.54 -5.78
CA VAL A 64 -26.91 4.79 -4.44
C VAL A 64 -28.41 4.51 -4.50
N ASN A 65 -28.87 3.52 -3.73
CA ASN A 65 -30.27 3.08 -3.73
C ASN A 65 -30.83 2.80 -5.14
N GLY A 66 -30.01 2.18 -6.00
CA GLY A 66 -30.36 1.85 -7.38
C GLY A 66 -30.23 3.00 -8.39
N VAL A 67 -29.94 4.22 -7.94
CA VAL A 67 -29.71 5.38 -8.84
C VAL A 67 -28.22 5.49 -9.16
N ASN A 68 -27.88 5.57 -10.45
CA ASN A 68 -26.50 5.68 -10.91
C ASN A 68 -25.90 7.05 -10.55
N LEU A 69 -24.67 7.03 -10.03
CA LEU A 69 -23.87 8.24 -9.81
C LEU A 69 -23.03 8.56 -11.05
N THR A 70 -23.10 9.82 -11.50
CA THR A 70 -22.39 10.34 -12.67
C THR A 70 -21.38 11.42 -12.26
N ASP A 71 -20.67 11.99 -13.25
CA ASP A 71 -19.84 13.19 -13.08
C ASP A 71 -18.65 13.01 -12.12
N TRP A 72 -17.98 11.86 -12.22
CA TRP A 72 -16.79 11.54 -11.45
C TRP A 72 -15.58 12.39 -11.86
N THR A 73 -14.90 12.99 -10.88
CA THR A 73 -13.50 13.38 -11.02
C THR A 73 -12.62 12.15 -10.80
N ILE A 74 -11.84 11.76 -11.82
CA ILE A 74 -10.98 10.58 -11.78
C ILE A 74 -9.52 11.02 -11.81
N GLU A 75 -8.78 10.65 -10.77
CA GLU A 75 -7.36 10.97 -10.63
C GLU A 75 -6.53 9.69 -10.43
N ALA A 76 -5.38 9.62 -11.10
CA ALA A 76 -4.40 8.59 -10.81
C ALA A 76 -3.68 8.92 -9.50
N VAL A 77 -3.59 7.97 -8.58
CA VAL A 77 -2.71 8.13 -7.42
C VAL A 77 -1.28 8.25 -7.92
N PRO A 78 -0.52 9.29 -7.55
CA PRO A 78 0.85 9.50 -8.00
C PRO A 78 1.83 8.56 -7.28
N VAL A 79 1.59 7.25 -7.37
CA VAL A 79 2.60 6.21 -7.11
C VAL A 79 3.38 6.06 -8.41
N THR A 80 4.44 6.82 -8.49
CA THR A 80 5.05 7.21 -9.75
C THR A 80 5.86 6.09 -10.37
N ARG A 81 6.09 6.20 -11.69
CA ARG A 81 7.17 5.48 -12.36
C ARG A 81 8.47 5.82 -11.61
N ASN A 82 9.49 4.96 -11.66
CA ASN A 82 10.77 5.05 -10.91
C ASN A 82 11.54 6.41 -10.89
N ARG A 83 10.98 7.51 -11.41
CA ARG A 83 11.53 8.86 -11.45
C ARG A 83 10.84 9.91 -10.56
N ASP A 84 9.58 9.78 -10.12
CA ASP A 84 8.94 10.87 -9.31
C ASP A 84 8.79 10.56 -7.81
N VAL A 85 9.31 9.43 -7.33
CA VAL A 85 9.28 9.10 -5.89
C VAL A 85 10.12 10.11 -5.09
N SER A 86 11.13 10.73 -5.71
CA SER A 86 11.92 11.79 -5.07
C SER A 86 11.13 13.08 -4.84
N GLU A 87 10.19 13.43 -5.71
CA GLU A 87 9.30 14.58 -5.51
C GLU A 87 8.27 14.28 -4.42
N LEU A 88 7.69 13.07 -4.45
CA LEU A 88 6.85 12.58 -3.36
C LEU A 88 7.61 12.62 -2.03
N MET A 89 8.88 12.21 -1.99
CA MET A 89 9.71 12.32 -0.79
C MET A 89 9.85 13.76 -0.31
N ARG A 90 10.19 14.70 -1.20
CA ARG A 90 10.30 16.12 -0.82
C ARG A 90 8.98 16.67 -0.30
N LEU A 91 7.86 16.27 -0.89
CA LEU A 91 6.52 16.65 -0.45
C LEU A 91 6.18 16.06 0.93
N LEU A 92 6.57 14.81 1.19
CA LEU A 92 6.36 14.17 2.49
C LEU A 92 7.25 14.79 3.57
N GLU A 93 8.54 15.01 3.25
CA GLU A 93 9.52 15.68 4.12
C GLU A 93 9.07 17.10 4.48
N SER A 94 8.49 17.86 3.54
CA SER A 94 8.02 19.23 3.78
C SER A 94 6.73 19.32 4.60
N ARG A 95 5.90 18.27 4.61
CA ARG A 95 4.63 18.22 5.36
C ARG A 95 4.82 17.88 6.85
N GLY A 96 6.02 17.52 7.27
CA GLY A 96 6.32 17.17 8.67
C GLY A 96 5.66 15.87 9.13
N LYS A 97 5.83 15.53 10.42
CA LYS A 97 5.26 14.30 10.99
C LYS A 97 3.73 14.41 11.06
N GLY A 98 3.03 13.64 10.22
CA GLY A 98 1.57 13.53 10.28
C GLY A 98 1.08 12.87 11.57
N HIS A 99 -0.07 13.31 12.08
CA HIS A 99 -0.77 12.65 13.19
C HIS A 99 -1.41 11.33 12.71
N VAL A 100 -1.14 10.23 13.40
CA VAL A 100 -1.81 8.95 13.17
C VAL A 100 -3.01 8.89 14.11
N ASP A 101 -4.20 9.11 13.56
CA ASP A 101 -5.48 9.18 14.28
C ASP A 101 -6.16 7.81 14.46
N GLY A 102 -5.40 6.71 14.37
CA GLY A 102 -5.92 5.33 14.41
C GLY A 102 -6.84 4.98 13.23
N LYS A 103 -7.10 5.93 12.31
CA LYS A 103 -7.92 5.67 11.13
C LYS A 103 -7.18 4.77 10.15
N LYS A 104 -7.89 3.75 9.69
CA LYS A 104 -7.43 2.82 8.66
C LYS A 104 -7.66 3.40 7.28
N THR A 105 -6.96 4.47 6.95
CA THR A 105 -7.00 5.12 5.63
C THR A 105 -5.68 4.92 4.88
N PRO A 106 -5.68 5.02 3.53
CA PRO A 106 -4.46 4.98 2.73
C PRO A 106 -3.53 6.14 3.06
N ARG A 107 -2.24 5.87 3.32
CA ARG A 107 -1.25 6.86 3.77
C ARG A 107 0.15 6.50 3.29
N PHE A 108 0.97 7.53 3.11
CA PHE A 108 2.40 7.36 2.91
C PHE A 108 3.14 7.46 4.25
N PHE A 109 4.00 6.49 4.51
CA PHE A 109 5.01 6.54 5.54
C PHE A 109 6.38 6.69 4.88
N HIS A 110 7.27 7.46 5.48
CA HIS A 110 8.63 7.62 5.00
C HIS A 110 9.63 7.56 6.15
N GLY A 111 10.84 7.11 5.85
CA GLY A 111 11.94 7.04 6.79
C GLY A 111 13.28 7.04 6.08
N THR A 112 14.33 7.30 6.84
CA THR A 112 15.70 7.31 6.33
C THR A 112 16.63 6.51 7.23
N PHE A 113 17.70 5.97 6.64
CA PHE A 113 18.74 5.24 7.35
C PHE A 113 20.08 5.36 6.64
N LYS A 114 21.17 5.11 7.36
CA LYS A 114 22.53 5.04 6.80
C LYS A 114 23.12 3.68 7.11
N LEU A 115 23.94 3.16 6.20
CA LEU A 115 24.78 2.01 6.50
C LEU A 115 25.85 2.41 7.52
N HIS A 116 26.32 1.46 8.31
CA HIS A 116 27.45 1.68 9.21
C HIS A 116 28.74 1.92 8.41
N GLU A 117 29.70 2.62 9.01
CA GLU A 117 31.02 2.78 8.41
C GLU A 117 31.66 1.41 8.12
N GLY A 118 32.21 1.22 6.93
CA GLY A 118 32.77 -0.06 6.47
C GLY A 118 31.75 -1.10 6.00
N GLN A 119 30.45 -0.89 6.22
CA GLN A 119 29.40 -1.78 5.71
C GLN A 119 29.18 -1.55 4.21
N LYS A 120 29.25 -2.63 3.42
CA LYS A 120 28.93 -2.59 1.99
C LYS A 120 27.41 -2.68 1.78
N PRO A 121 26.86 -2.03 0.74
CA PRO A 121 25.49 -2.29 0.28
C PRO A 121 25.37 -3.75 -0.18
N LEU A 122 24.75 -4.59 0.64
CA LEU A 122 24.49 -5.99 0.34
C LEU A 122 22.98 -6.21 0.19
N ASP A 123 22.64 -7.30 -0.50
CA ASP A 123 21.27 -7.77 -0.62
C ASP A 123 20.63 -7.98 0.76
N THR A 124 19.35 -7.61 0.88
CA THR A 124 18.59 -7.73 2.12
C THR A 124 17.11 -7.89 1.83
N PHE A 125 16.29 -8.03 2.88
CA PHE A 125 14.86 -8.23 2.79
C PHE A 125 14.12 -7.24 3.69
N LEU A 126 13.32 -6.36 3.09
CA LEU A 126 12.43 -5.46 3.82
C LEU A 126 11.31 -6.27 4.48
N ASP A 127 11.14 -6.12 5.78
CA ASP A 127 10.10 -6.74 6.59
C ASP A 127 8.99 -5.72 6.94
N PRO A 128 7.82 -5.81 6.27
CA PRO A 128 6.68 -4.96 6.49
C PRO A 128 5.68 -5.56 7.50
N SER A 129 6.07 -6.47 8.39
CA SER A 129 5.13 -7.22 9.25
C SER A 129 4.24 -6.36 10.17
N ASN A 130 4.61 -5.10 10.44
CA ASN A 130 3.79 -4.13 11.17
C ASN A 130 2.72 -3.43 10.31
N TYR A 131 2.84 -3.54 9.00
CA TYR A 131 1.96 -2.98 7.99
C TYR A 131 0.92 -4.02 7.54
N THR A 132 -0.10 -3.59 6.80
CA THR A 132 -1.17 -4.52 6.37
C THR A 132 -1.11 -4.83 4.88
N LYS A 133 -1.19 -3.82 4.03
CA LYS A 133 -1.16 -4.00 2.57
C LYS A 133 -0.70 -2.73 1.88
N GLY A 134 0.23 -2.83 0.94
CA GLY A 134 0.73 -1.63 0.28
C GLY A 134 1.83 -1.86 -0.74
N ILE A 135 2.57 -0.79 -1.03
CA ILE A 135 3.68 -0.75 -1.99
C ILE A 135 4.89 -0.13 -1.30
N ALA A 136 6.06 -0.70 -1.49
CA ALA A 136 7.31 -0.19 -0.90
C ALA A 136 8.26 0.38 -1.97
N PHE A 137 9.00 1.42 -1.60
CA PHE A 137 10.02 2.02 -2.44
C PHE A 137 11.30 2.26 -1.63
N VAL A 138 12.46 1.96 -2.21
CA VAL A 138 13.77 2.31 -1.64
C VAL A 138 14.55 3.17 -2.62
N ASN A 139 15.07 4.31 -2.17
CA ASN A 139 15.81 5.27 -2.99
C ASN A 139 15.12 5.63 -4.32
N GLY A 140 13.78 5.64 -4.32
CA GLY A 140 12.96 5.96 -5.48
C GLY A 140 12.60 4.76 -6.38
N ILE A 141 13.10 3.58 -6.07
CA ILE A 141 12.88 2.35 -6.83
C ILE A 141 11.72 1.57 -6.20
N ASN A 142 10.73 1.20 -7.01
CA ASN A 142 9.58 0.40 -6.57
C ASN A 142 9.99 -1.06 -6.32
N LEU A 143 9.88 -1.51 -5.06
CA LEU A 143 10.19 -2.88 -4.63
C LEU A 143 9.02 -3.85 -4.87
N GLY A 144 7.84 -3.34 -5.20
CA GLY A 144 6.62 -4.11 -5.39
C GLY A 144 5.65 -4.01 -4.23
N ARG A 145 4.71 -4.97 -4.18
CA ARG A 145 3.59 -4.99 -3.24
C ARG A 145 3.90 -5.84 -2.03
N TYR A 146 3.57 -5.36 -0.84
CA TYR A 146 3.54 -6.19 0.36
C TYR A 146 2.10 -6.48 0.78
N TRP A 147 1.87 -7.67 1.32
CA TRP A 147 0.60 -8.03 1.95
C TRP A 147 0.81 -9.12 3.03
N PRO A 148 1.58 -8.83 4.10
CA PRO A 148 1.99 -9.83 5.09
C PRO A 148 0.78 -10.49 5.79
N VAL A 149 -0.31 -9.73 5.98
CA VAL A 149 -1.57 -10.25 6.56
C VAL A 149 -2.16 -11.38 5.71
N ALA A 150 -2.02 -11.31 4.39
CA ALA A 150 -2.48 -12.37 3.49
C ALA A 150 -1.42 -13.45 3.30
N GLY A 151 -0.14 -13.10 3.23
CA GLY A 151 0.94 -14.04 2.87
C GLY A 151 0.77 -14.64 1.46
N PRO A 152 1.51 -15.70 1.10
CA PRO A 152 2.54 -16.36 1.92
C PRO A 152 3.85 -15.55 1.96
N GLN A 153 4.05 -14.65 0.99
CA GLN A 153 5.15 -13.71 1.02
C GLN A 153 4.92 -12.63 2.08
N VAL A 154 5.90 -12.48 2.98
CA VAL A 154 5.95 -11.41 3.98
C VAL A 154 6.99 -10.39 3.59
N ARG A 155 8.22 -10.83 3.31
CA ARG A 155 9.36 -9.93 3.07
C ARG A 155 9.58 -9.63 1.59
N LEU A 156 10.02 -8.41 1.29
CA LEU A 156 10.36 -7.94 -0.04
C LEU A 156 11.88 -7.96 -0.24
N TYR A 157 12.35 -8.56 -1.32
CA TYR A 157 13.77 -8.53 -1.68
C TYR A 157 14.22 -7.11 -2.03
N VAL A 158 15.37 -6.73 -1.50
CA VAL A 158 16.02 -5.44 -1.74
C VAL A 158 17.43 -5.70 -2.27
N PRO A 159 17.65 -5.56 -3.59
CA PRO A 159 18.98 -5.65 -4.17
C PRO A 159 19.93 -4.64 -3.52
N GLY A 160 21.13 -5.06 -3.17
CA GLY A 160 22.16 -4.21 -2.57
C GLY A 160 22.54 -3.03 -3.48
N VAL A 161 22.42 -3.21 -4.81
CA VAL A 161 22.61 -2.15 -5.81
C VAL A 161 21.57 -1.03 -5.74
N PHE A 162 20.45 -1.22 -5.05
CA PHE A 162 19.46 -0.17 -4.80
C PHE A 162 19.79 0.64 -3.54
N LEU A 163 20.74 0.18 -2.72
CA LEU A 163 21.17 0.84 -1.50
C LEU A 163 22.40 1.71 -1.76
N ARG A 164 22.49 2.83 -1.05
CA ARG A 164 23.61 3.76 -1.09
C ARG A 164 24.64 3.41 0.00
N PRO A 165 25.95 3.52 -0.28
CA PRO A 165 27.00 3.25 0.69
C PRO A 165 27.05 4.33 1.79
N HIS A 166 27.69 4.02 2.92
CA HIS A 166 28.03 5.04 3.92
C HIS A 166 28.92 6.15 3.29
N PRO A 167 28.73 7.45 3.61
CA PRO A 167 27.80 8.04 4.59
C PRO A 167 26.45 8.49 4.01
N GLU A 168 26.11 8.08 2.79
CA GLU A 168 24.90 8.50 2.10
C GLU A 168 23.64 7.97 2.81
N GLU A 169 22.57 8.75 2.69
CA GLU A 169 21.28 8.43 3.27
C GLU A 169 20.43 7.61 2.29
N ASN A 170 19.98 6.45 2.77
CA ASN A 170 18.96 5.62 2.14
C ASN A 170 17.57 6.08 2.57
N ARG A 171 16.63 6.05 1.62
CA ARG A 171 15.29 6.60 1.75
C ARG A 171 14.25 5.51 1.50
N LEU A 172 13.32 5.31 2.42
CA LEU A 172 12.25 4.32 2.31
C LEU A 172 10.88 5.00 2.30
N ILE A 173 10.00 4.60 1.38
CA ILE A 173 8.56 4.95 1.39
C ILE A 173 7.74 3.67 1.45
N MET A 174 6.71 3.70 2.30
CA MET A 174 5.64 2.71 2.33
C MET A 174 4.33 3.42 1.98
N PHE A 175 3.69 3.05 0.86
CA PHE A 175 2.31 3.42 0.59
C PHE A 175 1.38 2.37 1.17
N GLU A 176 0.90 2.61 2.39
CA GLU A 176 0.02 1.74 3.16
C GLU A 176 -1.44 2.00 2.80
N LEU A 177 -2.18 0.95 2.46
CA LEU A 177 -3.54 1.04 1.91
C LEU A 177 -4.62 0.71 2.93
N GLU A 178 -4.34 -0.09 3.96
CA GLU A 178 -5.37 -0.59 4.89
C GLU A 178 -5.13 -0.24 6.36
N GLY A 179 -4.05 0.50 6.64
CA GLY A 179 -3.66 0.97 7.97
C GLY A 179 -2.59 0.09 8.61
N LEU A 180 -2.10 0.49 9.78
CA LEU A 180 -1.14 -0.31 10.55
C LEU A 180 -1.85 -1.45 11.29
N ARG A 181 -1.13 -2.54 11.60
CA ARG A 181 -1.68 -3.66 12.36
C ARG A 181 -1.94 -3.33 13.83
N SER A 182 -1.21 -2.36 14.38
CA SER A 182 -1.36 -1.88 15.75
C SER A 182 -1.19 -0.37 15.80
N ASP A 183 -2.12 0.32 16.46
CA ASP A 183 -2.04 1.77 16.72
C ASP A 183 -0.93 2.11 17.74
N LYS A 184 -0.46 1.10 18.48
CA LYS A 184 0.65 1.18 19.45
C LYS A 184 1.96 0.59 18.93
N GLY A 185 1.97 0.04 17.72
CA GLY A 185 3.12 -0.67 17.15
C GLY A 185 4.26 0.27 16.77
N GLU A 186 5.48 -0.27 16.73
CA GLU A 186 6.61 0.41 16.09
C GLU A 186 6.24 0.77 14.64
N ARG A 187 6.25 2.06 14.32
CA ARG A 187 6.03 2.58 12.95
C ARG A 187 7.21 2.27 12.01
N GLY A 188 8.21 1.55 12.52
CA GLY A 188 9.38 1.13 11.79
C GLY A 188 9.13 -0.13 10.97
N VAL A 189 10.07 -0.36 10.05
CA VAL A 189 10.28 -1.62 9.36
C VAL A 189 11.62 -2.18 9.81
N ARG A 190 11.89 -3.44 9.47
CA ARG A 190 13.21 -4.05 9.65
C ARG A 190 13.75 -4.52 8.30
N PHE A 191 15.07 -4.61 8.22
CA PHE A 191 15.75 -5.29 7.13
C PHE A 191 16.34 -6.59 7.69
N ASP A 192 16.06 -7.70 7.04
CA ASP A 192 16.48 -9.04 7.46
C ASP A 192 17.41 -9.64 6.40
N GLU A 193 18.23 -10.61 6.80
CA GLU A 193 19.15 -11.31 5.92
C GLU A 193 18.46 -12.41 5.12
N LYS A 194 17.29 -12.88 5.57
CA LYS A 194 16.59 -14.01 4.98
C LYS A 194 15.24 -13.63 4.41
N PRO A 195 14.85 -14.22 3.25
CA PRO A 195 13.50 -14.09 2.76
C PRO A 195 12.50 -14.77 3.71
N TYR A 196 11.26 -14.30 3.72
CA TYR A 196 10.15 -15.00 4.35
C TYR A 196 8.99 -15.07 3.36
N LEU A 197 8.87 -16.23 2.71
CA LEU A 197 7.98 -16.46 1.56
C LEU A 197 6.85 -17.47 1.84
N THR A 198 6.82 -18.02 3.05
CA THR A 198 6.00 -19.20 3.40
C THR A 198 5.17 -18.98 4.65
N ALA A 199 4.77 -17.75 4.96
CA ALA A 199 3.97 -17.48 6.14
C ALA A 199 2.59 -18.14 6.04
N ASP A 200 2.21 -18.84 7.10
CA ASP A 200 0.86 -19.37 7.27
C ASP A 200 -0.11 -18.24 7.60
N THR A 201 -1.34 -18.35 7.12
CA THR A 201 -2.38 -17.34 7.35
C THR A 201 -2.79 -17.28 8.82
N GLY A 202 -2.80 -16.07 9.40
CA GLY A 202 -3.37 -15.83 10.72
C GLY A 202 -2.45 -16.07 11.92
N SER A 203 -1.23 -16.57 11.69
CA SER A 203 -0.22 -16.68 12.75
C SER A 203 0.36 -15.30 13.08
N PRO A 204 0.59 -14.97 14.36
CA PRO A 204 1.45 -13.85 14.70
C PRO A 204 2.82 -14.09 14.05
N HIS A 205 3.24 -13.16 13.18
CA HIS A 205 4.57 -13.23 12.59
C HIS A 205 5.61 -13.00 13.70
N PRO A 206 6.72 -13.77 13.71
CA PRO A 206 7.77 -13.65 14.72
C PRO A 206 8.43 -12.27 14.73
#